data_AF-A0A382L3H4-F1
#
_entry.id   AF-A0A382L3H4-F1
#
_cell.length_a   1.000
_cell.length_b   1.000
_cell.length_c   1.000
_cell.angle_alpha   90.00
_cell.angle_beta   90.00
_cell.angle_gamma   90.00
#
_symmetry.space_group_name_H-M   'P 1'
#
loop_
_entity.id
_entity.type
_entity.pdbx_description
1 polymer ?
#
loop_
_entity_poly.entity_id
_entity_poly.type
_entity_poly.pdbx_seq_one_letter_code
_entity_poly.pdbx_strand_id
1 'polypeptide(L)'
;MSKKISHQFQSDKLLEKIQDKSIEPSLNQIKRMVSNMNPSEIAHSLESLPPQERKLLWSMIETHEEGEIISELNDEIQKELIAEISPEELIEIIADLELDEIVDILQTLPERTAENILAGMSQTDRKRIQEALVYPEDSAGGLMNTDIISVRPKHNLEVVMRYLRAQKELPQNTDQIFVV
;
A
#
# COMPACT_ATOMS: atom_id res chain seq x y z
N MET A 1 -24.59 -17.62 26.02
CA MET A 1 -24.04 -18.23 24.80
C MET A 1 -23.77 -17.11 23.81
N SER A 2 -22.53 -16.63 23.72
CA SER A 2 -22.15 -15.54 22.82
C SER A 2 -22.30 -15.97 21.36
N LYS A 3 -23.14 -15.27 20.59
CA LYS A 3 -23.09 -15.29 19.13
C LYS A 3 -21.71 -14.75 18.72
N LYS A 4 -20.80 -15.61 18.27
CA LYS A 4 -19.68 -15.19 17.43
C LYS A 4 -20.29 -14.57 16.18
N ILE A 5 -20.23 -13.25 16.07
CA ILE A 5 -20.45 -12.56 14.81
C ILE A 5 -19.23 -12.92 13.97
N SER A 6 -19.37 -13.91 13.09
CA SER A 6 -18.40 -14.14 12.04
C SER A 6 -18.49 -12.93 11.12
N HIS A 7 -17.54 -11.99 11.23
CA HIS A 7 -17.26 -11.07 10.15
C HIS A 7 -16.82 -11.93 8.97
N GLN A 8 -17.76 -12.24 8.08
CA GLN A 8 -17.46 -12.91 6.82
C GLN A 8 -16.87 -11.81 5.92
N PHE A 9 -15.56 -11.88 5.67
CA PHE A 9 -14.87 -10.87 4.88
C PHE A 9 -15.43 -10.87 3.46
N GLN A 10 -15.37 -9.73 2.77
CA GLN A 10 -15.81 -9.67 1.37
C GLN A 10 -14.94 -10.56 0.48
N SER A 11 -13.68 -10.77 0.86
CA SER A 11 -12.73 -11.69 0.25
C SER A 11 -13.26 -13.13 0.22
N ASP A 12 -13.77 -13.65 1.33
CA ASP A 12 -14.31 -15.03 1.40
C ASP A 12 -15.42 -15.27 0.35
N LYS A 13 -16.30 -14.27 0.18
CA LYS A 13 -17.39 -14.33 -0.80
C LYS A 13 -16.90 -14.20 -2.24
N LEU A 14 -15.84 -13.45 -2.47
CA LEU A 14 -15.19 -13.33 -3.77
C LEU A 14 -14.52 -14.65 -4.15
N LEU A 15 -13.77 -15.25 -3.23
CA LEU A 15 -13.10 -16.54 -3.41
C LEU A 15 -14.09 -17.65 -3.71
N GLU A 16 -15.20 -17.75 -2.96
CA GLU A 16 -16.26 -18.74 -3.20
C GLU A 16 -16.81 -18.60 -4.63
N LYS A 17 -17.02 -17.38 -5.12
CA LYS A 17 -17.53 -17.14 -6.48
C LYS A 17 -16.52 -17.40 -7.60
N ILE A 18 -15.24 -17.11 -7.38
CA ILE A 18 -14.19 -17.34 -8.38
C ILE A 18 -13.92 -18.86 -8.50
N GLN A 19 -13.96 -19.58 -7.38
CA GLN A 19 -13.68 -21.02 -7.33
C GLN A 19 -14.90 -21.89 -7.68
N ASP A 20 -16.13 -21.38 -7.59
CA ASP A 20 -17.34 -22.10 -7.98
C ASP A 20 -17.39 -22.28 -9.51
N LYS A 21 -16.88 -23.43 -9.98
CA LYS A 21 -16.90 -23.85 -11.40
C LYS A 21 -18.31 -24.03 -11.97
N SER A 22 -19.36 -24.00 -11.15
CA SER A 22 -20.75 -24.15 -11.60
C SER A 22 -21.35 -22.86 -12.15
N ILE A 23 -20.76 -21.70 -11.85
CA ILE A 23 -21.26 -20.39 -12.26
C ILE A 23 -20.04 -19.66 -12.80
N GLU A 24 -19.97 -19.34 -14.10
CA GLU A 24 -18.98 -18.36 -14.56
C GLU A 24 -19.40 -16.99 -14.01
N PRO A 25 -18.71 -16.44 -12.98
CA PRO A 25 -19.05 -15.12 -12.50
C PRO A 25 -18.82 -14.13 -13.65
N SER A 26 -19.87 -13.40 -14.04
CA SER A 26 -19.71 -12.33 -15.03
C SER A 26 -18.63 -11.35 -14.54
N LEU A 27 -17.67 -10.99 -15.40
CA LEU A 27 -16.55 -10.08 -15.05
C LEU A 27 -17.03 -8.80 -14.35
N ASN A 28 -18.19 -8.27 -14.75
CA ASN A 28 -18.80 -7.08 -14.14
C ASN A 28 -19.19 -7.27 -12.66
N GLN A 29 -19.54 -8.48 -12.23
CA GLN A 29 -19.84 -8.77 -10.83
C GLN A 29 -18.56 -8.82 -10.00
N ILE A 30 -17.49 -9.43 -10.52
CA ILE A 30 -16.18 -9.46 -9.84
C ILE A 30 -15.68 -8.02 -9.65
N LYS A 31 -15.68 -7.20 -10.72
CA LYS A 31 -15.27 -5.79 -10.64
C LYS A 31 -16.04 -5.01 -9.57
N ARG A 32 -17.35 -5.21 -9.47
CA ARG A 32 -18.18 -4.55 -8.45
C ARG A 32 -17.89 -5.02 -7.03
N MET A 33 -17.44 -6.26 -6.86
CA MET A 33 -17.07 -6.77 -5.54
C MET A 33 -15.72 -6.17 -5.13
N VAL A 34 -14.74 -6.22 -6.03
CA VAL A 34 -13.41 -5.62 -5.83
C VAL A 34 -13.51 -4.14 -5.50
N SER A 35 -14.32 -3.37 -6.24
CA SER A 35 -14.49 -1.93 -6.01
C SER A 35 -15.13 -1.54 -4.67
N ASN A 36 -15.58 -2.50 -3.85
CA ASN A 36 -16.15 -2.26 -2.52
C ASN A 36 -15.28 -2.88 -1.41
N MET A 37 -14.11 -3.42 -1.77
CA MET A 37 -13.17 -4.05 -0.87
C MET A 37 -12.04 -3.08 -0.55
N ASN A 38 -11.51 -3.15 0.66
CA ASN A 38 -10.31 -2.39 1.01
C ASN A 38 -9.05 -3.08 0.44
N PRO A 39 -7.94 -2.37 0.26
CA PRO A 39 -6.69 -2.92 -0.28
C PRO A 39 -6.24 -4.23 0.38
N SER A 40 -6.27 -4.30 1.71
CA SER A 40 -5.93 -5.51 2.48
C SER A 40 -6.87 -6.71 2.22
N GLU A 41 -8.16 -6.46 1.96
CA GLU A 41 -9.09 -7.53 1.59
C GLU A 41 -8.81 -8.06 0.17
N ILE A 42 -8.39 -7.16 -0.74
CA ILE A 42 -8.01 -7.51 -2.11
C ILE A 42 -6.69 -8.29 -2.09
N ALA A 43 -5.68 -7.82 -1.36
CA ALA A 43 -4.41 -8.50 -1.15
C ALA A 43 -4.64 -9.93 -0.62
N HIS A 44 -5.43 -10.08 0.44
CA HIS A 44 -5.79 -11.40 0.97
C HIS A 44 -6.45 -12.32 -0.07
N SER A 45 -7.30 -11.76 -0.93
CA SER A 45 -7.94 -12.51 -2.01
C SER A 45 -6.91 -12.95 -3.05
N LEU A 46 -5.98 -12.08 -3.45
CA LEU A 46 -4.91 -12.38 -4.40
C LEU A 46 -3.99 -13.50 -3.88
N GLU A 47 -3.64 -13.46 -2.59
CA GLU A 47 -2.81 -14.49 -1.94
C GLU A 47 -3.50 -15.86 -1.90
N SER A 48 -4.82 -15.86 -1.72
CA SER A 48 -5.63 -17.08 -1.61
C SER A 48 -5.98 -17.71 -2.96
N LEU A 49 -5.72 -17.02 -4.07
CA LEU A 49 -6.03 -17.49 -5.41
C LEU A 49 -4.85 -18.23 -6.07
N PRO A 50 -5.11 -19.28 -6.87
CA PRO A 50 -4.13 -19.87 -7.76
C PRO A 50 -3.57 -18.84 -8.78
N PRO A 51 -2.34 -19.03 -9.29
CA PRO A 51 -1.67 -18.03 -10.15
C PRO A 51 -2.48 -17.56 -11.36
N GLN A 52 -3.25 -18.44 -12.00
CA GLN A 52 -4.07 -18.06 -13.17
C GLN A 52 -5.23 -17.13 -12.79
N GLU A 53 -5.94 -17.46 -11.70
CA GLU A 53 -7.07 -16.67 -11.20
C GLU A 53 -6.60 -15.35 -10.59
N ARG A 54 -5.42 -15.35 -9.95
CA ARG A 54 -4.77 -14.15 -9.41
C ARG A 54 -4.47 -13.13 -10.49
N LYS A 55 -3.83 -13.53 -11.60
CA LYS A 55 -3.55 -12.62 -12.73
C LYS A 55 -4.82 -12.03 -13.33
N LEU A 56 -5.86 -12.86 -13.42
CA LEU A 56 -7.17 -12.41 -13.88
C LEU A 56 -7.76 -11.36 -12.93
N LEU A 57 -7.69 -11.58 -11.62
CA LEU A 57 -8.15 -10.62 -10.62
C LEU A 57 -7.31 -9.33 -10.64
N TRP A 58 -5.98 -9.46 -10.71
CA TRP A 58 -5.06 -8.33 -10.80
C TRP A 58 -5.39 -7.43 -11.99
N SER A 59 -5.63 -8.01 -13.17
CA SER A 59 -6.01 -7.26 -14.38
C SER A 59 -7.36 -6.52 -14.30
N MET A 60 -8.15 -6.76 -13.25
CA MET A 60 -9.44 -6.11 -13.03
C MET A 60 -9.39 -4.97 -12.00
N ILE A 61 -8.31 -4.86 -11.23
CA ILE A 61 -8.09 -3.80 -10.24
C ILE A 61 -7.85 -2.49 -10.98
N GLU A 62 -8.33 -1.39 -10.41
CA GLU A 62 -8.13 -0.06 -10.97
C GLU A 62 -6.79 0.51 -10.46
N THR A 63 -6.10 1.26 -11.31
CA THR A 63 -4.72 1.74 -11.10
C THR A 63 -4.51 2.57 -9.84
N HIS A 64 -5.57 3.16 -9.27
CA HIS A 64 -5.45 4.05 -8.11
C HIS A 64 -5.26 3.32 -6.77
N GLU A 65 -5.58 2.03 -6.67
CA GLU A 65 -5.43 1.24 -5.43
C GLU A 65 -4.25 0.26 -5.53
N GLU A 66 -3.58 0.17 -6.68
CA GLU A 66 -2.54 -0.83 -6.93
C GLU A 66 -1.37 -0.72 -5.94
N GLY A 67 -0.98 0.50 -5.59
CA GLY A 67 0.11 0.74 -4.63
C GLY A 67 -0.23 0.17 -3.25
N GLU A 68 -1.37 0.56 -2.70
CA GLU A 68 -1.84 0.12 -1.38
C GLU A 68 -2.10 -1.40 -1.35
N ILE A 69 -2.54 -1.98 -2.48
CA ILE A 69 -2.71 -3.43 -2.56
C ILE A 69 -1.34 -4.13 -2.56
N ILE A 70 -0.34 -3.58 -3.26
CA ILE A 70 1.02 -4.13 -3.30
C ILE A 70 1.68 -4.05 -1.93
N SER A 71 1.49 -2.97 -1.17
CA SER A 71 2.07 -2.84 0.18
C SER A 71 1.49 -3.86 1.18
N GLU A 72 0.23 -4.28 0.98
CA GLU A 72 -0.46 -5.25 1.84
C GLU A 72 -0.18 -6.73 1.47
N LEU A 73 0.49 -6.99 0.34
CA LEU A 73 0.84 -8.35 -0.09
C LEU A 73 2.08 -8.89 0.63
N ASN A 74 2.10 -10.20 0.90
CA ASN A 74 3.34 -10.86 1.30
C ASN A 74 4.42 -10.80 0.20
N ASP A 75 5.68 -10.88 0.62
CA ASP A 75 6.87 -10.79 -0.23
C ASP A 75 6.85 -11.68 -1.48
N GLU A 76 6.32 -12.90 -1.38
CA GLU A 76 6.36 -13.85 -2.48
C GLU A 76 5.41 -13.42 -3.60
N ILE A 77 4.18 -13.07 -3.25
CA ILE A 77 3.18 -12.61 -4.21
C ILE A 77 3.49 -11.19 -4.70
N GLN A 78 3.99 -10.33 -3.81
CA GLN A 78 4.43 -8.98 -4.16
C GLN A 78 5.52 -9.03 -5.27
N LYS A 79 6.55 -9.87 -5.10
CA LYS A 79 7.60 -10.07 -6.12
C LYS A 79 7.06 -10.65 -7.42
N GLU A 80 6.12 -11.60 -7.33
CA GLU A 80 5.49 -12.21 -8.51
C GLU A 80 4.77 -11.15 -9.34
N LEU A 81 3.96 -10.30 -8.72
CA LEU A 81 3.20 -9.27 -9.42
C LEU A 81 4.10 -8.15 -9.94
N ILE A 82 5.04 -7.64 -9.12
CA ILE A 82 5.96 -6.57 -9.54
C ILE A 82 6.82 -7.02 -10.74
N ALA A 83 7.19 -8.30 -10.83
CA ALA A 83 7.95 -8.81 -11.96
C ALA A 83 7.21 -8.71 -13.32
N GLU A 84 5.88 -8.54 -13.31
CA GLU A 84 5.07 -8.35 -14.52
C GLU A 84 4.85 -6.87 -14.86
N ILE A 85 5.18 -5.96 -13.95
CA ILE A 85 4.98 -4.52 -14.08
C ILE A 85 6.23 -3.88 -14.67
N SER A 86 6.07 -2.92 -15.59
CA SER A 86 7.21 -2.17 -16.11
C SER A 86 7.79 -1.22 -15.05
N PRO A 87 9.11 -0.96 -15.04
CA PRO A 87 9.70 -0.04 -14.05
C PRO A 87 9.05 1.34 -14.04
N GLU A 88 8.65 1.85 -15.20
CA GLU A 88 7.98 3.15 -15.34
C GLU A 88 6.60 3.15 -14.70
N GLU A 89 5.81 2.10 -14.92
CA GLU A 89 4.48 1.91 -14.32
C GLU A 89 4.59 1.70 -12.81
N LEU A 90 5.57 0.94 -12.35
CA LEU A 90 5.80 0.73 -10.92
C LEU A 90 6.14 2.03 -10.19
N ILE A 91 6.90 2.93 -10.81
CA ILE A 91 7.18 4.26 -10.25
C ILE A 91 5.89 5.06 -10.06
N GLU A 92 4.95 4.97 -11.01
CA GLU A 92 3.65 5.63 -10.91
C GLU A 92 2.79 5.01 -9.80
N ILE A 93 2.77 3.68 -9.71
CA ILE A 93 1.99 2.93 -8.70
C ILE A 93 2.44 3.24 -7.27
N ILE A 94 3.76 3.30 -7.03
CA ILE A 94 4.29 3.54 -5.67
C ILE A 94 4.40 5.04 -5.33
N ALA A 95 4.11 5.95 -6.26
CA ALA A 95 4.28 7.38 -6.05
C ALA A 95 3.33 7.95 -4.97
N ASP A 96 2.17 7.32 -4.80
CA ASP A 96 1.13 7.74 -3.87
C ASP A 96 1.22 7.03 -2.50
N LEU A 97 2.19 6.12 -2.32
CA LEU A 97 2.40 5.37 -1.08
C LEU A 97 3.14 6.18 0.01
N GLU A 98 2.99 5.76 1.26
CA GLU A 98 3.80 6.30 2.36
C GLU A 98 5.26 5.84 2.25
N LEU A 99 6.18 6.61 2.84
CA LEU A 99 7.61 6.38 2.67
C LEU A 99 8.06 5.01 3.16
N ASP A 100 7.54 4.56 4.29
CA ASP A 100 7.80 3.25 4.88
C ASP A 100 7.33 2.11 3.97
N GLU A 101 6.13 2.22 3.39
CA GLU A 101 5.63 1.22 2.43
C GLU A 101 6.52 1.12 1.18
N ILE A 102 6.99 2.26 0.67
CA ILE A 102 7.94 2.30 -0.46
C ILE A 102 9.26 1.62 -0.07
N VAL A 103 9.77 1.88 1.14
CA VAL A 103 11.02 1.29 1.64
C VAL A 103 10.88 -0.22 1.70
N ASP A 104 9.78 -0.73 2.24
CA ASP A 104 9.51 -2.16 2.35
C ASP A 104 9.46 -2.81 0.96
N ILE A 105 8.70 -2.24 0.01
CA ILE A 105 8.66 -2.72 -1.38
C ILE A 105 10.06 -2.73 -2.02
N LEU A 106 10.87 -1.68 -1.83
CA LEU A 106 12.21 -1.61 -2.41
C LEU A 106 13.17 -2.65 -1.81
N GLN A 107 13.01 -3.03 -0.54
CA GLN A 107 13.81 -4.05 0.12
C GLN A 107 13.53 -5.46 -0.40
N THR A 108 12.31 -5.72 -0.90
CA THR A 108 11.97 -7.02 -1.49
C THR A 108 12.51 -7.20 -2.92
N LEU A 109 12.84 -6.10 -3.61
CA LEU A 109 13.26 -6.10 -5.01
C LEU A 109 14.78 -6.34 -5.21
N PRO A 110 15.19 -6.84 -6.39
CA PRO A 110 16.59 -6.88 -6.75
C PRO A 110 17.21 -5.48 -6.76
N GLU A 111 18.44 -5.35 -6.25
CA GLU A 111 19.17 -4.07 -6.10
C GLU A 111 19.12 -3.19 -7.37
N ARG A 112 19.32 -3.79 -8.54
CA ARG A 112 19.24 -3.08 -9.83
C ARG A 112 17.87 -2.49 -10.13
N THR A 113 16.81 -3.19 -9.77
CA THR A 113 15.43 -2.71 -9.98
C THR A 113 15.14 -1.58 -9.01
N ALA A 114 15.51 -1.73 -7.73
CA ALA A 114 15.36 -0.68 -6.73
C ALA A 114 16.13 0.60 -7.13
N GLU A 115 17.36 0.48 -7.62
CA GLU A 115 18.16 1.62 -8.12
C GLU A 115 17.48 2.34 -9.30
N ASN A 116 16.88 1.59 -10.23
CA ASN A 116 16.16 2.16 -11.37
C ASN A 116 14.90 2.92 -10.93
N ILE A 117 14.15 2.38 -9.98
CA ILE A 117 12.97 3.04 -9.40
C ILE A 117 13.39 4.32 -8.69
N LEU A 118 14.40 4.24 -7.82
CA LEU A 118 14.96 5.40 -7.14
C LEU A 118 15.39 6.46 -8.15
N ALA A 119 16.01 6.06 -9.28
CA ALA A 119 16.43 6.94 -10.36
C ALA A 119 15.30 7.76 -11.01
N GLY A 120 14.06 7.25 -10.99
CA GLY A 120 12.85 7.94 -11.47
C GLY A 120 12.20 8.89 -10.47
N MET A 121 12.50 8.76 -9.17
CA MET A 121 11.92 9.59 -8.11
C MET A 121 12.53 10.99 -8.00
N SER A 122 11.81 11.91 -7.34
CA SER A 122 12.31 13.24 -7.02
C SER A 122 13.56 13.17 -6.14
N GLN A 123 14.44 14.17 -6.23
CA GLN A 123 15.67 14.20 -5.41
C GLN A 123 15.35 14.19 -3.90
N THR A 124 14.26 14.83 -3.50
CA THR A 124 13.83 14.89 -2.11
C THR A 124 13.42 13.52 -1.61
N ASP A 125 12.53 12.84 -2.35
CA ASP A 125 11.98 11.54 -1.93
C ASP A 125 13.05 10.46 -1.97
N ARG A 126 13.86 10.42 -3.04
CA ARG A 126 15.02 9.52 -3.14
C ARG A 126 15.92 9.62 -1.92
N LYS A 127 16.24 10.86 -1.49
CA LYS A 127 17.14 11.06 -0.35
C LYS A 127 16.52 10.52 0.94
N ARG A 128 15.23 10.79 1.18
CA ARG A 128 14.53 10.30 2.38
C ARG A 128 14.46 8.78 2.40
N ILE A 129 14.12 8.16 1.27
CA ILE A 129 14.07 6.69 1.13
C ILE A 129 15.46 6.08 1.35
N GLN A 130 16.51 6.67 0.77
CA GLN A 130 17.89 6.21 0.98
C GLN A 130 18.34 6.28 2.44
N GLU A 131 17.88 7.29 3.19
CA GLU A 131 18.14 7.38 4.64
C GLU A 131 17.42 6.27 5.42
N ALA A 132 16.21 5.90 5.00
CA ALA A 132 15.44 4.81 5.60
C ALA A 132 15.99 3.41 5.26
N LEU A 133 16.43 3.19 4.01
CA LEU A 133 17.01 1.92 3.54
C LEU A 133 18.29 1.49 4.29
N VAL A 134 18.92 2.38 5.06
CA VAL A 134 20.06 2.04 5.93
C VAL A 134 19.64 1.16 7.11
N TYR A 135 18.38 1.26 7.53
CA TYR A 135 17.85 0.52 8.66
C TYR A 135 17.32 -0.85 8.23
N PRO A 136 17.56 -1.91 9.02
CA PRO A 136 16.89 -3.19 8.81
C PRO A 136 15.37 -3.06 8.90
N GLU A 137 14.65 -3.83 8.10
CA GLU A 137 13.18 -3.91 8.06
C GLU A 137 12.56 -4.05 9.46
N ASP A 138 12.96 -5.09 10.21
CA ASP A 138 12.47 -5.37 11.57
C ASP A 138 12.94 -4.37 12.66
N SER A 139 13.59 -3.28 12.29
CA SER A 139 14.09 -2.28 13.22
C SER A 139 13.14 -1.09 13.33
N ALA A 140 13.22 -0.35 14.44
CA ALA A 140 12.44 0.87 14.61
C ALA A 140 12.69 1.92 13.50
N GLY A 141 13.85 1.87 12.82
CA GLY A 141 14.13 2.78 11.70
C GLY A 141 13.68 2.25 10.33
N GLY A 142 13.45 0.94 10.21
CA GLY A 142 12.83 0.35 9.01
C GLY A 142 11.33 0.59 9.03
N LEU A 143 10.69 0.35 10.18
CA LEU A 143 9.24 0.52 10.39
C LEU A 143 8.79 1.97 10.64
N MET A 144 9.65 2.98 10.50
CA MET A 144 9.25 4.37 10.81
C MET A 144 8.70 5.08 9.58
N ASN A 145 7.56 5.73 9.75
CA ASN A 145 7.12 6.77 8.83
C ASN A 145 7.71 8.13 9.26
N THR A 146 8.33 8.84 8.32
CA THR A 146 8.94 10.17 8.56
C THR A 146 8.02 11.34 8.22
N ASP A 147 6.87 11.09 7.61
CA ASP A 147 5.84 12.08 7.30
C ASP A 147 5.02 12.45 8.54
N ILE A 148 5.68 13.10 9.51
CA ILE A 148 5.07 13.56 10.75
C ILE A 148 4.89 15.08 10.78
N ILE A 149 3.88 15.54 11.51
CA ILE A 149 3.76 16.96 11.84
C ILE A 149 4.47 17.27 13.14
N SER A 150 5.47 18.15 13.06
CA SER A 150 6.22 18.64 14.22
C SER A 150 6.10 20.15 14.42
N VAL A 151 6.06 20.60 15.68
CA VAL A 151 5.94 22.00 16.09
C VAL A 151 6.92 22.34 17.20
N ARG A 152 7.22 23.63 17.40
CA ARG A 152 8.09 24.09 18.48
C ARG A 152 7.32 24.36 19.77
N PRO A 153 7.91 24.10 20.96
CA PRO A 153 7.24 24.25 22.26
C PRO A 153 6.80 25.69 22.56
N LYS A 154 7.41 26.68 21.91
CA LYS A 154 7.06 28.11 22.06
C LYS A 154 5.79 28.53 21.32
N HIS A 155 5.27 27.71 20.40
CA HIS A 155 4.10 28.08 19.62
C HIS A 155 2.83 27.89 20.43
N ASN A 156 1.96 28.90 20.41
CA ASN A 156 0.63 28.77 21.01
C ASN A 156 -0.32 27.98 20.09
N LEU A 157 -1.46 27.57 20.63
CA LEU A 157 -2.47 26.79 19.89
C LEU A 157 -2.94 27.51 18.61
N GLU A 158 -3.07 28.84 18.63
CA GLU A 158 -3.52 29.61 17.47
C GLU A 158 -2.52 29.50 16.30
N VAL A 159 -1.21 29.61 16.59
CA VAL A 159 -0.15 29.47 15.60
C VAL A 159 -0.14 28.05 15.03
N VAL A 160 -0.26 27.04 15.87
CA VAL A 160 -0.30 25.62 15.44
C VAL A 160 -1.53 25.37 14.57
N MET A 161 -2.72 25.81 14.99
CA MET A 161 -3.95 25.65 14.20
C MET A 161 -3.89 26.37 12.86
N ARG A 162 -3.29 27.57 12.82
CA ARG A 162 -3.08 28.30 11.56
C ARG A 162 -2.09 27.56 10.65
N TYR A 163 -1.03 27.00 11.21
CA TYR A 163 -0.06 26.20 10.47
C TYR A 163 -0.72 24.96 9.86
N LEU A 164 -1.49 24.18 10.63
CA LEU A 164 -2.21 23.01 10.13
C LEU A 164 -3.21 23.37 9.02
N ARG A 165 -3.98 24.45 9.19
CA ARG A 165 -4.95 24.91 8.18
C ARG A 165 -4.32 25.49 6.91
N ALA A 166 -3.05 25.90 6.99
CA ALA A 166 -2.32 26.41 5.83
C ALA A 166 -1.75 25.28 4.97
N GLN A 167 -1.66 24.06 5.50
CA GLN A 167 -1.29 22.88 4.72
C GLN A 167 -2.42 22.51 3.78
N LYS A 168 -2.07 22.14 2.55
CA LYS A 168 -3.04 21.67 1.56
C LYS A 168 -3.58 20.30 1.94
N GLU A 169 -2.67 19.43 2.37
CA GLU A 169 -2.93 18.07 2.81
C GLU A 169 -2.07 17.80 4.06
N LEU A 170 -2.61 16.96 4.94
CA LEU A 170 -1.89 16.45 6.11
C LEU A 170 -1.47 15.02 5.81
N PRO A 171 -0.34 14.54 6.37
CA PRO A 171 0.00 13.12 6.34
C PRO A 171 -1.18 12.24 6.79
N GLN A 172 -1.35 11.06 6.19
CA GLN A 172 -2.54 10.23 6.44
C GLN A 172 -2.70 9.90 7.93
N ASN A 173 -1.57 9.59 8.59
CA ASN A 173 -1.51 9.21 10.00
C ASN A 173 -1.29 10.41 10.96
N THR A 174 -1.96 11.54 10.73
CA THR A 174 -1.87 12.74 11.60
C THR A 174 -2.89 12.74 12.74
N ASP A 175 -2.78 11.80 13.69
CA ASP A 175 -3.53 11.80 14.95
C ASP A 175 -2.77 12.50 16.10
N GLN A 176 -1.45 12.62 15.96
CA GLN A 176 -0.55 13.22 16.93
C GLN A 176 0.30 14.34 16.32
N ILE A 177 0.68 15.31 17.16
CA ILE A 177 1.61 16.39 16.79
C ILE A 177 2.81 16.31 17.72
N PHE A 178 3.99 16.21 17.14
CA PHE A 178 5.24 16.09 17.89
C PHE A 178 5.78 17.48 18.26
N VAL A 179 6.25 17.64 19.50
CA VAL A 179 6.85 18.89 19.98
C VAL A 179 8.36 18.71 20.09
N VAL A 180 9.13 19.49 19.30
CA VAL A 180 10.59 19.41 19.16
C VAL A 180 11.31 20.76 19.28
#